data_AF-A0A8I0H9S9-F1
#
_entry.id   AF-A0A8I0H9S9-F1
#
_cell.length_a   1.000
_cell.length_b   1.000
_cell.length_c   1.000
_cell.angle_alpha   90.00
_cell.angle_beta   90.00
_cell.angle_gamma   90.00
#
_symmetry.space_group_name_H-M   'P 1'
#
loop_
_entity.id
_entity.type
_entity.pdbx_description
1 polymer ?
#
loop_
_entity_poly.entity_id
_entity_poly.type
_entity_poly.pdbx_seq_one_letter_code
_entity_poly.pdbx_strand_id
1 'polypeptide(L)'
;LTGGEPSLWIDREFVDCLHQAGKYVCIETNGTRLLPDNIDWVTCSPKQGVKLEITRMNEVKVVYEGQDITVYEQLPAGHFFLQPCSCSNTAETVDCVMKHPKW
;
A
#
# COMPACT_ATOMS: atom_id res chain seq x y z
N LEU A 1 1.04 9.11 -6.86
CA LEU A 1 2.50 9.18 -6.67
C LEU A 1 3.02 7.76 -6.49
N THR A 2 4.01 7.37 -7.29
CA THR A 2 4.63 6.04 -7.27
C THR A 2 6.04 6.16 -7.86
N GLY A 3 6.60 5.10 -8.44
CA GLY A 3 8.01 4.94 -8.80
C GLY A 3 8.73 4.15 -7.71
N GLY A 4 10.02 3.80 -7.91
CA GLY A 4 10.84 2.98 -7.01
C GLY A 4 10.34 2.91 -5.55
N GLU A 5 10.76 3.87 -4.71
CA GLU A 5 10.04 4.22 -3.47
C GLU A 5 9.80 5.74 -3.48
N PRO A 6 8.56 6.23 -3.59
CA PRO A 6 8.28 7.66 -3.75
C PRO A 6 8.69 8.49 -2.54
N SER A 7 8.65 7.93 -1.33
CA SER A 7 9.04 8.64 -0.09
C SER A 7 10.54 9.01 -0.02
N LEU A 8 11.34 8.62 -1.01
CA LEU A 8 12.72 9.06 -1.16
C LEU A 8 12.82 10.48 -1.75
N TRP A 9 11.78 10.94 -2.44
CA TRP A 9 11.86 12.12 -3.31
C TRP A 9 10.80 13.17 -3.01
N ILE A 10 9.67 12.78 -2.43
CA ILE A 10 8.56 13.70 -2.16
C ILE A 10 8.62 14.23 -0.73
N ASP A 11 8.16 15.46 -0.58
CA ASP A 11 7.98 16.13 0.71
C ASP A 11 6.61 16.81 0.77
N ARG A 12 6.36 17.52 1.87
CA ARG A 12 5.10 18.22 2.10
C ARG A 12 4.85 19.31 1.06
N GLU A 13 5.88 20.07 0.68
CA GLU A 13 5.78 21.20 -0.26
C GLU A 13 5.37 20.72 -1.65
N PHE A 14 5.93 19.59 -2.10
CA PHE A 14 5.54 18.96 -3.36
C PHE A 14 4.05 18.58 -3.37
N VAL A 15 3.57 17.97 -2.27
CA VAL A 15 2.15 17.59 -2.14
C VAL A 15 1.25 18.83 -2.09
N ASP A 16 1.66 19.89 -1.39
CA ASP A 16 0.92 21.16 -1.34
C ASP A 16 0.82 21.81 -2.73
N CYS A 17 1.85 21.73 -3.57
CA CYS A 17 1.78 22.20 -4.96
C CYS A 17 0.73 21.46 -5.79
N LEU A 18 0.60 20.14 -5.59
CA LEU A 18 -0.45 19.34 -6.26
C LEU A 18 -1.85 19.71 -5.76
N HIS A 19 -2.00 19.93 -4.45
CA HIS A 19 -3.25 20.40 -3.86
C HIS A 19 -3.65 21.79 -4.38
N GLN A 20 -2.71 22.73 -4.49
CA GLN A 20 -2.94 24.05 -5.09
C GLN A 20 -3.38 23.96 -6.56
N ALA A 21 -2.93 22.93 -7.28
CA ALA A 21 -3.38 22.60 -8.62
C ALA A 21 -4.73 21.83 -8.65
N GLY A 22 -5.42 21.71 -7.52
CA GLY A 22 -6.72 21.06 -7.37
C GLY A 22 -6.66 19.54 -7.52
N LYS A 23 -5.53 18.90 -7.19
CA LYS A 23 -5.38 17.44 -7.28
C LYS A 23 -5.66 16.76 -5.94
N TYR A 24 -6.24 15.57 -6.02
CA TYR A 24 -6.28 14.60 -4.93
C TYR A 24 -5.07 13.68 -5.05
N VAL A 25 -4.30 13.52 -3.98
CA VAL A 25 -2.98 12.87 -4.01
C VAL A 25 -3.06 11.50 -3.37
N CYS A 26 -3.02 10.46 -4.22
CA CYS A 26 -2.80 9.08 -3.79
C CYS A 26 -1.31 8.72 -3.87
N ILE A 27 -0.81 7.87 -2.97
CA ILE A 27 0.54 7.31 -3.01
C ILE A 27 0.55 5.79 -2.89
N GLU A 28 1.44 5.13 -3.63
CA GLU A 28 1.79 3.72 -3.43
C GLU A 28 3.22 3.62 -2.87
N THR A 29 3.38 3.02 -1.68
CA THR A 29 4.67 2.91 -0.97
C THR A 29 4.91 1.48 -0.47
N ASN A 30 6.17 1.10 -0.27
CA ASN A 30 6.53 -0.11 0.48
C ASN A 30 6.47 0.08 2.01
N GLY A 31 6.24 1.31 2.48
CA GLY A 31 6.05 1.65 3.90
C GLY A 31 7.32 1.72 4.75
N THR A 32 8.51 1.63 4.14
CA THR A 32 9.80 1.63 4.86
C THR A 32 10.31 3.01 5.29
N ARG A 33 9.60 4.08 4.95
CA ARG A 33 9.98 5.45 5.27
C ARG A 33 8.74 6.29 5.55
N LEU A 34 8.92 7.33 6.35
CA LEU A 34 7.87 8.29 6.66
C LEU A 34 7.35 8.97 5.39
N LEU A 35 6.06 9.26 5.41
CA LEU A 35 5.36 9.98 4.35
C LEU A 35 4.97 11.38 4.84
N PRO A 36 4.86 12.36 3.92
CA PRO A 36 4.14 13.58 4.19
C PRO A 36 2.71 13.28 4.71
N ASP A 37 2.34 13.95 5.79
CA ASP A 37 1.06 13.81 6.48
C ASP A 37 -0.12 14.40 5.67
N ASN A 38 0.17 15.29 4.72
CA ASN A 38 -0.81 15.89 3.81
C ASN A 38 -1.16 15.02 2.59
N ILE A 39 -0.71 13.76 2.50
CA ILE A 39 -1.18 12.85 1.46
C ILE A 39 -2.62 12.39 1.75
N ASP A 40 -3.49 12.46 0.75
CA ASP A 40 -4.92 12.17 0.92
C ASP A 40 -5.22 10.66 1.02
N TRP A 41 -4.55 9.84 0.20
CA TRP A 41 -4.72 8.38 0.19
C TRP A 41 -3.40 7.64 0.16
N VAL A 42 -3.19 6.75 1.13
CA VAL A 42 -1.97 5.94 1.25
C VAL A 42 -2.31 4.47 1.02
N THR A 43 -1.78 3.92 -0.07
CA THR A 43 -1.74 2.48 -0.35
C THR A 43 -0.37 1.95 0.04
N CYS A 44 -0.33 1.08 1.05
CA CYS A 44 0.88 0.41 1.48
C CYS A 44 0.94 -1.00 0.90
N SER A 45 2.04 -1.33 0.19
CA SER A 45 2.35 -2.68 -0.27
C SER A 45 3.51 -3.25 0.53
N PRO A 46 3.24 -3.76 1.76
CA PRO A 46 4.30 -4.24 2.65
C PRO A 46 5.04 -5.42 2.03
N LYS A 47 6.36 -5.47 2.21
CA LYS A 47 7.20 -6.61 1.80
C LYS A 47 7.46 -7.50 3.01
N GLN A 48 7.40 -8.81 2.81
CA GLN A 48 7.61 -9.76 3.90
C GLN A 48 8.99 -9.59 4.54
N GLY A 49 9.07 -9.61 5.87
CA GLY A 49 10.32 -9.44 6.61
C GLY A 49 10.84 -8.00 6.69
N VAL A 50 10.12 -7.02 6.16
CA VAL A 50 10.51 -5.61 6.19
C VAL A 50 9.72 -4.86 7.24
N LYS A 51 10.43 -4.11 8.10
CA LYS A 51 9.81 -3.25 9.12
C LYS A 51 9.14 -2.04 8.44
N LEU A 52 7.89 -1.78 8.83
CA LEU A 52 7.18 -0.57 8.42
C LEU A 52 7.55 0.59 9.35
N GLU A 53 7.80 1.76 8.76
CA GLU A 53 8.04 3.01 9.49
C GLU A 53 6.80 3.92 9.47
N ILE A 54 5.77 3.60 8.66
CA ILE A 54 4.51 4.34 8.62
C ILE A 54 3.46 3.72 9.55
N THR A 55 2.63 4.59 10.15
CA THR A 55 1.52 4.21 11.02
C THR A 55 0.15 4.60 10.45
N ARG A 56 0.12 5.23 9.27
CA ARG A 56 -1.09 5.66 8.56
C ARG A 56 -1.13 5.09 7.14
N MET A 57 -2.21 4.39 6.83
CA MET A 57 -2.53 3.84 5.52
C MET A 57 -4.05 3.69 5.40
N ASN A 58 -4.57 3.93 4.21
CA ASN A 58 -5.98 3.72 3.89
C ASN A 58 -6.19 2.29 3.39
N GLU A 59 -5.21 1.79 2.63
CA GLU A 59 -5.27 0.54 1.90
C GLU A 59 -3.98 -0.27 2.11
N VAL A 60 -4.14 -1.57 2.34
CA VAL A 60 -3.07 -2.57 2.29
C VAL A 60 -3.25 -3.40 1.01
N LYS A 61 -2.24 -3.37 0.14
CA LYS A 61 -2.25 -4.11 -1.14
C LYS A 61 -1.05 -5.06 -1.19
N VAL A 62 -1.29 -6.33 -0.90
CA VAL A 62 -0.24 -7.35 -0.82
C VAL A 62 -0.10 -8.05 -2.16
N VAL A 63 1.11 -8.09 -2.72
CA VAL A 63 1.40 -8.98 -3.84
C VAL A 63 1.40 -10.40 -3.30
N TYR A 64 0.48 -11.23 -3.77
CA TYR A 64 0.34 -12.61 -3.30
C TYR A 64 1.30 -13.51 -4.06
N GLU A 65 2.03 -14.34 -3.33
CA GLU A 65 3.02 -15.32 -3.79
C GLU A 65 2.85 -16.66 -3.01
N GLY A 66 1.73 -16.83 -2.29
CA GLY A 66 1.45 -18.01 -1.46
C GLY A 66 1.86 -17.88 0.02
N GLN A 67 2.32 -16.70 0.44
CA GLN A 67 2.68 -16.40 1.82
C GLN A 67 1.47 -16.28 2.76
N ASP A 68 1.71 -16.38 4.07
CA ASP A 68 0.71 -16.10 5.10
C ASP A 68 0.29 -14.63 5.07
N ILE A 69 -0.99 -14.38 4.80
CA ILE A 69 -1.56 -13.03 4.71
C ILE A 69 -2.04 -12.50 6.07
N THR A 70 -2.24 -13.38 7.05
CA THR A 70 -2.82 -13.00 8.36
C THR A 70 -1.91 -12.03 9.13
N VAL A 71 -0.60 -12.07 8.85
CA VAL A 71 0.39 -11.14 9.41
C VAL A 71 0.11 -9.67 9.07
N TYR A 72 -0.59 -9.40 7.98
CA TYR A 72 -0.92 -8.04 7.54
C TYR A 72 -2.26 -7.56 8.09
N GLU A 73 -3.12 -8.44 8.59
CA GLU A 73 -4.48 -8.10 9.00
C GLU A 73 -4.53 -7.16 10.22
N GLN A 74 -3.44 -7.07 10.99
CA GLN A 74 -3.33 -6.16 12.13
C GLN A 74 -2.91 -4.75 11.72
N LEU A 75 -2.60 -4.50 10.44
CA LEU A 75 -2.26 -3.18 9.96
C LEU A 75 -3.49 -2.25 10.03
N PRO A 76 -3.35 -0.98 10.45
CA PRO A 76 -4.49 -0.09 10.62
C PRO A 76 -4.97 0.51 9.28
N ALA A 77 -5.49 -0.33 8.38
CA ALA A 77 -6.08 0.06 7.11
C ALA A 77 -7.58 -0.25 7.07
N GLY A 78 -8.33 0.53 6.28
CA GLY A 78 -9.74 0.30 6.04
C GLY A 78 -10.01 -0.69 4.90
N HIS A 79 -9.05 -0.84 3.99
CA HIS A 79 -9.15 -1.71 2.82
C HIS A 79 -7.97 -2.68 2.76
N PHE A 80 -8.26 -3.93 2.44
CA PHE A 80 -7.26 -4.99 2.24
C PHE A 80 -7.51 -5.59 0.86
N PHE A 81 -6.44 -5.78 0.10
CA PHE A 81 -6.50 -6.39 -1.23
C PHE A 81 -5.32 -7.33 -1.44
N LEU A 82 -5.57 -8.44 -2.13
CA LEU A 82 -4.53 -9.26 -2.72
C LEU A 82 -4.37 -8.93 -4.22
N GLN A 83 -3.12 -8.77 -4.64
CA GLN A 83 -2.75 -8.56 -6.04
C GLN A 83 -1.97 -9.78 -6.54
N PRO A 84 -2.39 -10.44 -7.63
CA PRO A 84 -1.61 -11.50 -8.25
C PRO A 84 -0.21 -11.00 -8.67
N CYS A 85 0.83 -11.79 -8.44
CA CYS A 85 2.19 -11.47 -8.86
C CYS A 85 2.30 -11.56 -10.39
N SER A 86 2.37 -10.41 -11.06
CA SER A 86 2.47 -10.28 -12.52
C SER A 86 1.41 -11.10 -13.27
N CYS A 87 0.20 -11.21 -12.69
CA CYS A 87 -0.91 -12.02 -13.20
C CYS A 87 -0.64 -13.53 -13.32
N SER A 88 0.48 -14.03 -12.80
CA SER A 88 0.91 -15.43 -12.93
C SER A 88 0.14 -16.40 -12.04
N ASN A 89 -0.42 -15.92 -10.93
CA ASN A 89 -1.09 -16.72 -9.91
C ASN A 89 -2.51 -16.19 -9.59
N THR A 90 -3.23 -15.78 -10.63
CA THR A 90 -4.55 -15.13 -10.48
C THR A 90 -5.57 -16.06 -9.83
N ALA A 91 -5.61 -17.34 -10.21
CA ALA A 91 -6.56 -18.31 -9.65
C ALA A 91 -6.31 -18.55 -8.16
N GLU A 92 -5.04 -18.73 -7.78
CA GLU A 92 -4.61 -18.92 -6.39
C GLU A 92 -4.89 -17.69 -5.53
N THR A 93 -4.73 -16.49 -6.10
CA THR A 93 -5.06 -15.23 -5.43
C THR A 93 -6.56 -15.13 -5.17
N VAL A 94 -7.40 -15.44 -6.16
CA VAL A 94 -8.86 -15.44 -6.01
C VAL A 94 -9.30 -16.48 -4.98
N ASP A 95 -8.77 -17.70 -5.04
CA ASP A 95 -9.05 -18.75 -4.05
C ASP A 95 -8.68 -18.33 -2.63
N CYS A 96 -7.60 -17.56 -2.48
CA CYS A 96 -7.18 -17.00 -1.20
C CYS A 96 -8.18 -15.96 -0.69
N VAL A 97 -8.54 -14.97 -1.50
CA VAL A 97 -9.55 -13.95 -1.15
C VAL A 97 -10.88 -14.60 -0.73
N MET A 98 -11.35 -15.60 -1.48
CA MET A 98 -12.60 -16.30 -1.17
C MET A 98 -12.59 -17.02 0.19
N LYS A 99 -11.42 -17.43 0.68
CA LYS A 99 -11.24 -18.05 2.00
C LYS A 99 -11.06 -17.01 3.12
N HIS A 100 -10.70 -15.78 2.77
CA HIS A 100 -10.37 -14.71 3.70
C HIS A 100 -11.17 -13.44 3.38
N PRO A 101 -12.47 -13.37 3.74
CA PRO A 101 -13.41 -12.32 3.29
C PRO A 101 -13.10 -10.90 3.78
N LYS A 102 -12.04 -10.71 4.58
CA LYS A 102 -11.49 -9.39 4.91
C LYS A 102 -10.73 -8.76 3.74
N TRP A 103 -10.23 -9.61 2.83
CA TRP A 103 -9.37 -9.28 1.69
C TRP A 103 -10.13 -9.13 0.37
#